data_AF-A0A1P8Q1F2-F1
#
_entry.id   AF-A0A1P8Q1F2-F1
#
_cell.length_a   1.000
_cell.length_b   1.000
_cell.length_c   1.000
_cell.angle_alpha   90.00
_cell.angle_beta   90.00
_cell.angle_gamma   90.00
#
_symmetry.space_group_name_H-M   'P 1'
#
loop_
_entity.id
_entity.type
_entity.pdbx_description
1 polymer ?
#
loop_
_entity_poly.entity_id
_entity_poly.type
_entity_poly.pdbx_seq_one_letter_code
_entity_poly.pdbx_strand_id
1 'polypeptide(L)'
;MIKFSGVTKFIPTTWIVQFHSHDAAHNYYRDSIAKFDDDLGTVTVNNDTWYIGTKMNDKEFNAGLIKFMAKAKIADSEYSVEKTQVGWFMM
;
A
#
# COMPACT_ATOMS: atom_id res chain seq x y z
N MET A 1 -25.20 13.29 28.42
CA MET A 1 -24.83 12.20 27.47
C MET A 1 -24.78 12.77 26.07
N ILE A 2 -23.60 13.14 25.59
CA ILE A 2 -23.43 13.59 24.21
C ILE A 2 -23.17 12.33 23.37
N LYS A 3 -24.15 11.95 22.54
CA LYS A 3 -23.99 10.90 21.53
C LYS A 3 -23.08 11.46 20.45
N PHE A 4 -21.82 11.05 20.46
CA PHE A 4 -20.94 11.23 19.31
C PHE A 4 -21.45 10.31 18.20
N SER A 5 -22.21 10.88 17.27
CA SER A 5 -22.58 10.23 16.01
C SER A 5 -21.29 9.76 15.35
N GLY A 6 -21.15 8.43 15.25
CA GLY A 6 -19.97 7.74 14.74
C GLY A 6 -19.68 8.12 13.30
N VAL A 7 -18.92 9.19 13.11
CA VAL A 7 -18.07 9.32 11.94
C VAL A 7 -16.89 8.42 12.26
N THR A 8 -16.99 7.13 11.96
CA THR A 8 -15.79 6.33 11.71
C THR A 8 -15.14 6.96 10.49
N LYS A 9 -14.39 8.05 10.70
CA LYS A 9 -13.49 8.63 9.72
C LYS A 9 -12.63 7.44 9.32
N PHE A 10 -12.91 6.87 8.15
CA PHE A 10 -12.09 5.81 7.60
C PHE A 10 -10.75 6.48 7.31
N ILE A 11 -9.83 6.39 8.27
CA ILE A 11 -8.48 6.91 8.10
C ILE A 11 -7.86 5.96 7.07
N PRO A 12 -7.53 6.45 5.86
CA PRO A 12 -6.89 5.60 4.86
C PRO A 12 -5.62 5.04 5.49
N THR A 13 -5.51 3.72 5.50
CA THR A 13 -4.30 3.06 5.97
C THR A 13 -3.28 3.18 4.86
N THR A 14 -2.07 3.59 5.21
CA THR A 14 -0.98 3.60 4.25
C THR A 14 -0.14 2.36 4.46
N TRP A 15 0.21 1.69 3.38
CA TRP A 15 1.12 0.56 3.40
C TRP A 15 2.41 0.94 2.73
N ILE A 16 3.51 0.58 3.36
CA ILE A 16 4.86 0.74 2.84
C ILE A 16 5.25 -0.61 2.26
N VAL A 17 5.60 -0.62 0.98
CA VAL A 17 6.17 -1.80 0.32
C VAL A 17 7.56 -1.42 -0.16
N GLN A 18 8.59 -1.92 0.52
CA GLN A 18 9.98 -1.61 0.18
C GLN A 18 10.58 -2.76 -0.62
N PHE A 19 11.23 -2.44 -1.72
CA PHE A 19 11.87 -3.39 -2.62
C PHE A 19 13.39 -3.38 -2.41
N HIS A 20 14.06 -4.40 -2.95
CA HIS A 20 15.52 -4.50 -2.86
C HIS A 20 16.29 -3.40 -3.62
N SER A 21 15.66 -2.77 -4.62
CA SER A 21 16.30 -1.70 -5.39
C SER A 21 15.30 -0.68 -5.92
N HIS A 22 15.80 0.54 -6.17
CA HIS A 22 15.09 1.60 -6.88
C HIS A 22 14.54 1.11 -8.22
N ASP A 23 15.37 0.42 -9.01
CA ASP A 23 14.98 -0.03 -10.34
C ASP A 23 13.88 -1.09 -10.27
N ALA A 24 13.91 -1.99 -9.28
CA ALA A 24 12.83 -2.94 -9.06
C ALA A 24 11.52 -2.21 -8.75
N ALA A 25 11.54 -1.28 -7.78
CA ALA A 25 10.36 -0.50 -7.39
C ALA A 25 9.76 0.27 -8.58
N HIS A 26 10.59 0.93 -9.40
CA HIS A 26 10.12 1.71 -10.53
C HIS A 26 9.67 0.85 -11.73
N ASN A 27 10.37 -0.26 -12.03
CA ASN A 27 9.97 -1.16 -13.12
C ASN A 27 8.66 -1.87 -12.81
N TYR A 28 8.52 -2.42 -11.60
CA TYR A 28 7.30 -3.07 -11.15
C TYR A 28 6.12 -2.09 -11.14
N TYR A 29 6.38 -0.82 -10.84
CA TYR A 29 5.35 0.21 -10.82
C TYR A 29 4.90 0.56 -12.24
N ARG A 30 5.84 0.84 -13.15
CA ARG A 30 5.53 1.20 -14.53
C ARG A 30 4.66 0.15 -15.23
N ASP A 31 4.96 -1.11 -15.00
CA ASP A 31 4.27 -2.22 -15.67
C ASP A 31 2.87 -2.49 -15.09
N SER A 32 2.57 -1.89 -13.92
CA SER A 32 1.44 -2.32 -13.10
C SER A 32 0.58 -1.21 -12.48
N ILE A 33 1.00 0.06 -12.60
CA ILE A 33 0.36 1.25 -12.02
C ILE A 33 -1.14 1.32 -12.34
N ALA A 34 -1.51 1.11 -13.61
CA ALA A 34 -2.90 1.20 -14.05
C ALA A 34 -3.82 0.15 -13.39
N LYS A 35 -3.27 -1.01 -12.99
CA LYS A 35 -4.03 -2.05 -12.29
C LYS A 35 -4.04 -1.82 -10.78
N PHE A 36 -2.99 -1.20 -10.24
CA PHE A 36 -2.85 -1.00 -8.80
C PHE A 36 -3.79 0.09 -8.28
N ASP A 37 -3.86 1.22 -8.98
CA ASP A 37 -4.72 2.35 -8.59
C ASP A 37 -6.21 1.97 -8.61
N ASP A 38 -6.62 1.13 -9.56
CA ASP A 38 -8.00 0.63 -9.68
C ASP A 38 -8.35 -0.43 -8.62
N ASP A 39 -7.40 -1.35 -8.30
CA ASP A 39 -7.69 -2.52 -7.45
C ASP A 39 -7.37 -2.31 -5.96
N LEU A 40 -6.31 -1.58 -5.60
CA LEU A 40 -5.76 -1.56 -4.23
C LEU A 40 -5.77 -0.17 -3.59
N GLY A 41 -5.73 0.88 -4.40
CA GLY A 41 -5.70 2.27 -3.97
C GLY A 41 -4.50 3.02 -4.54
N THR A 42 -4.40 4.30 -4.18
CA THR A 42 -3.40 5.19 -4.76
C THR A 42 -1.99 4.81 -4.34
N VAL A 43 -1.12 4.60 -5.31
CA VAL A 43 0.30 4.31 -5.07
C VAL A 43 1.17 5.53 -5.35
N THR A 44 2.03 5.86 -4.40
CA THR A 44 3.15 6.79 -4.60
C THR A 44 4.44 6.01 -4.54
N VAL A 45 5.27 6.09 -5.57
CA VAL A 45 6.60 5.49 -5.55
C VAL A 45 7.63 6.56 -5.21
N ASN A 46 8.50 6.25 -4.27
CA ASN A 46 9.65 7.07 -3.91
C ASN A 46 10.84 6.17 -3.62
N ASN A 47 11.92 6.36 -4.37
CA ASN A 47 13.13 5.54 -4.31
C ASN A 47 12.85 4.03 -4.56
N ASP A 48 13.19 3.19 -3.59
CA ASP A 48 12.97 1.74 -3.56
C ASP A 48 11.64 1.38 -2.87
N THR A 49 10.77 2.36 -2.59
CA THR A 49 9.61 2.17 -1.71
C THR A 49 8.31 2.65 -2.35
N TRP A 50 7.25 1.86 -2.19
CA TRP A 50 5.88 2.22 -2.56
C TRP A 50 5.08 2.57 -1.31
N TYR A 51 4.33 3.65 -1.40
CA TYR A 51 3.39 4.12 -0.40
C TYR A 51 1.99 3.97 -0.96
N ILE A 52 1.23 3.05 -0.39
CA ILE A 52 -0.07 2.67 -0.91
C ILE A 52 -1.14 3.14 0.05
N GLY A 53 -1.90 4.16 -0.35
CA GLY A 53 -3.04 4.64 0.38
C GLY A 53 -4.28 3.83 0.03
N THR A 54 -4.78 3.02 0.98
CA THR A 54 -5.96 2.18 0.76
C THR A 54 -7.09 2.49 1.73
N LYS A 55 -8.33 2.30 1.24
CA LYS A 55 -9.54 2.28 2.07
C LYS A 55 -9.99 0.85 2.43
N MET A 56 -9.18 -0.16 2.11
CA MET A 56 -9.46 -1.54 2.44
C MET A 56 -9.07 -1.85 3.88
N ASN A 57 -9.66 -2.90 4.44
CA ASN A 57 -9.16 -3.46 5.69
C ASN A 57 -7.87 -4.27 5.45
N ASP A 58 -7.12 -4.54 6.52
CA ASP A 58 -5.79 -5.18 6.43
C ASP A 58 -5.82 -6.54 5.72
N LYS A 59 -6.90 -7.32 5.91
CA LYS A 59 -7.02 -8.65 5.32
C LYS A 59 -7.28 -8.58 3.82
N GLU A 60 -8.17 -7.68 3.39
CA GLU A 60 -8.45 -7.42 1.98
C GLU A 60 -7.22 -6.89 1.27
N PHE A 61 -6.54 -5.92 1.88
CA PHE A 61 -5.32 -5.34 1.34
C PHE A 61 -4.22 -6.38 1.16
N ASN A 62 -3.88 -7.13 2.21
CA ASN A 62 -2.83 -8.15 2.12
C ASN A 62 -3.16 -9.23 1.07
N ALA A 63 -4.41 -9.69 1.01
CA ALA A 63 -4.81 -10.67 0.01
C ALA A 63 -4.72 -10.11 -1.42
N GLY A 64 -5.09 -8.85 -1.62
CA GLY A 64 -4.98 -8.18 -2.92
C GLY A 64 -3.52 -7.92 -3.30
N LEU A 65 -2.69 -7.48 -2.35
CA LEU A 65 -1.26 -7.24 -2.54
C LEU A 65 -0.55 -8.54 -2.95
N ILE A 66 -0.75 -9.64 -2.22
CA ILE A 66 -0.14 -10.95 -2.55
C ILE A 66 -0.57 -11.40 -3.95
N LYS A 67 -1.86 -11.29 -4.29
CA LYS A 67 -2.36 -11.64 -5.64
C LYS A 67 -1.72 -10.78 -6.72
N PHE A 68 -1.55 -9.49 -6.44
CA PHE A 68 -0.93 -8.55 -7.36
C PHE A 68 0.55 -8.89 -7.55
N MET A 69 1.31 -9.08 -6.48
CA MET A 69 2.74 -9.43 -6.54
C MET A 69 2.95 -10.75 -7.27
N ALA A 70 2.11 -11.76 -7.00
CA ALA A 70 2.12 -13.03 -7.71
C ALA A 70 1.84 -12.87 -9.22
N LYS A 71 0.89 -12.01 -9.62
CA LYS A 71 0.61 -11.70 -11.03
C LYS A 71 1.79 -10.98 -11.69
N ALA A 72 2.46 -10.09 -10.96
CA ALA A 72 3.66 -9.38 -11.39
C ALA A 72 4.92 -10.25 -11.36
N LYS A 73 4.82 -11.52 -10.89
CA LYS A 73 5.93 -12.45 -10.70
C LYS A 73 7.02 -11.92 -9.77
N ILE A 74 6.64 -11.11 -8.80
CA ILE A 74 7.52 -10.59 -7.76
C ILE A 74 7.49 -11.58 -6.59
N ALA A 75 8.65 -12.10 -6.21
CA ALA A 75 8.73 -13.04 -5.10
C ALA A 75 8.58 -12.32 -3.76
N ASP A 76 7.99 -12.98 -2.75
CA ASP A 76 7.82 -12.43 -1.40
C ASP A 76 9.15 -12.06 -0.71
N SER A 77 10.28 -12.58 -1.21
CA SER A 77 11.63 -12.21 -0.74
C SER A 77 12.16 -10.91 -1.35
N GLU A 78 11.54 -10.39 -2.41
CA GLU A 78 11.99 -9.18 -3.11
C GLU A 78 11.43 -7.89 -2.52
N TYR A 79 10.44 -8.01 -1.63
CA TYR A 79 9.81 -6.87 -0.98
C TYR A 79 9.51 -7.15 0.49
N SER A 80 9.50 -6.10 1.30
CA SER A 80 8.96 -6.09 2.65
C SER A 80 7.68 -5.25 2.68
N VAL A 81 6.75 -5.61 3.56
CA VAL A 81 5.47 -4.89 3.71
C VAL A 81 5.33 -4.45 5.16
N GLU A 82 5.12 -3.16 5.35
CA GLU A 82 4.87 -2.57 6.65
C GLU A 82 3.60 -1.71 6.61
N LYS A 83 2.76 -1.82 7.63
CA LYS A 83 1.60 -0.96 7.80
C LYS A 83 2.04 0.31 8.50
N THR A 84 1.83 1.46 7.85
CA THR A 84 2.06 2.77 8.49
C THR A 84 0.76 3.55 8.64
N GLN A 85 0.58 4.17 9.80
CA GLN A 85 -0.48 5.15 9.97
C GLN A 85 0.11 6.51 9.58
N VAL A 86 -0.03 6.89 8.30
CA VAL A 86 0.24 8.28 7.89
C VAL A 86 -0.73 9.17 8.67
N GLY A 87 -0.20 9.88 9.66
CA GLY A 87 -0.98 10.67 10.60
C GLY A 87 -0.30 10.94 11.95
N TRP A 88 0.71 10.16 12.34
CA TRP A 88 1.52 10.42 13.54
C TRP A 88 2.97 10.74 13.17
N PHE A 89 3.19 11.95 12.66
CA PHE A 89 4.49 12.59 12.83
C PHE A 89 4.53 13.13 14.27
N MET A 90 5.14 12.37 15.19
CA MET A 90 5.66 12.99 16.41
C MET A 90 6.93 13.74 16.01
N MET A 91 6.80 15.07 15.91
CA MET A 91 7.94 15.99 16.09
C MET A 91 8.47 15.85 17.52
#